data_AF-A0A1J8Q9S8-F1
#
_entry.id   AF-A0A1J8Q9S8-F1
#
_cell.length_a   1.000
_cell.length_b   1.000
_cell.length_c   1.000
_cell.angle_alpha   90.00
_cell.angle_beta   90.00
_cell.angle_gamma   90.00
#
_symmetry.space_group_name_H-M   'P 1'
#
loop_
_entity.id
_entity.type
_entity.pdbx_description
1 polymer ?
#
loop_
_entity_poly.entity_id
_entity_poly.type
_entity_poly.pdbx_seq_one_letter_code
_entity_poly.pdbx_strand_id
1 'polypeptide(L)'
;MSSPHLKAIIFDIGGVVLGSPFIAIAEYESEKALPKDYLNVSITSRGLDGAMQKFERGELSLFSFYEDFSRELSDTENGNKWYMEYCARKRIGCPSLPVKLEVDGREHITDHPSPASLTAVQHPMQVPDTELRFLGWQDKATFHLRALFDDFCDSSELGMRNGIRPGEAVFLDDIGMNLKAARGLGMETIHVPIGGTLDAVKQLEGKLGIDLTSDHYDSSTPAKL
;
A
#
# COMPACT_ATOMS: atom_id res chain seq x y z
N MET A 1 -10.86 24.86 -4.82
CA MET A 1 -10.14 25.97 -5.49
C MET A 1 -8.94 25.34 -6.17
N SER A 2 -8.67 25.70 -7.42
CA SER A 2 -7.51 25.20 -8.15
C SER A 2 -6.21 25.65 -7.46
N SER A 3 -5.22 24.77 -7.47
CA SER A 3 -3.88 24.91 -6.90
C SER A 3 -2.86 24.99 -8.05
N PRO A 4 -2.72 26.15 -8.71
CA PRO A 4 -1.87 26.32 -9.91
C PRO A 4 -0.36 26.17 -9.63
N HIS A 5 0.02 25.99 -8.37
CA HIS A 5 1.39 25.80 -7.92
C HIS A 5 1.82 24.33 -7.90
N LEU A 6 0.88 23.39 -8.06
CA LEU A 6 1.17 21.97 -8.12
C LEU A 6 1.95 21.64 -9.40
N LYS A 7 3.02 20.88 -9.23
CA LYS A 7 3.93 20.42 -10.29
C LYS A 7 4.09 18.92 -10.32
N ALA A 8 3.62 18.22 -9.28
CA ALA A 8 3.67 16.78 -9.21
C ALA A 8 2.42 16.21 -8.54
N ILE A 9 2.01 15.04 -9.04
CA ILE A 9 1.00 14.20 -8.44
C ILE A 9 1.69 12.91 -8.05
N ILE A 10 1.63 12.55 -6.77
CA ILE A 10 2.23 11.34 -6.24
C ILE A 10 1.07 10.43 -5.83
N PHE A 11 1.08 9.21 -6.37
CA PHE A 11 0.09 8.20 -6.04
C PHE A 11 0.78 7.11 -5.22
N ASP A 12 0.19 6.73 -4.11
CA ASP A 12 0.50 5.42 -3.55
C ASP A 12 0.08 4.32 -4.55
N ILE A 13 0.76 3.18 -4.49
CA ILE A 13 0.47 2.07 -5.38
C ILE A 13 -0.64 1.20 -4.77
N GLY A 14 -0.56 0.89 -3.47
CA GLY A 14 -1.54 0.06 -2.77
C GLY A 14 -2.83 0.79 -2.51
N GLY A 15 -3.98 0.18 -2.82
CA GLY A 15 -5.29 0.76 -2.52
C GLY A 15 -5.68 2.02 -3.31
N VAL A 16 -4.76 2.59 -4.09
CA VAL A 16 -4.99 3.76 -4.96
C VAL A 16 -4.87 3.39 -6.43
N VAL A 17 -3.68 2.98 -6.89
CA VAL A 17 -3.46 2.57 -8.30
C VAL A 17 -3.82 1.09 -8.49
N LEU A 18 -3.54 0.25 -7.50
CA LEU A 18 -3.87 -1.18 -7.46
C LEU A 18 -4.79 -1.49 -6.27
N GLY A 19 -5.33 -2.70 -6.24
CA GLY A 19 -6.10 -3.19 -5.08
C GLY A 19 -5.29 -3.13 -3.79
N SER A 20 -5.97 -2.85 -2.67
CA SER A 20 -5.31 -2.75 -1.36
C SER A 20 -4.87 -4.14 -0.88
N PRO A 21 -3.63 -4.32 -0.39
CA PRO A 21 -3.18 -5.60 0.16
C PRO A 21 -3.99 -6.05 1.38
N PHE A 22 -4.68 -5.12 2.04
CA PHE A 22 -5.60 -5.41 3.14
C PHE A 22 -6.83 -6.22 2.71
N ILE A 23 -7.21 -6.18 1.42
CA ILE A 23 -8.29 -7.00 0.88
C ILE A 23 -7.88 -8.47 0.90
N ALA A 24 -6.68 -8.79 0.42
CA ALA A 24 -6.15 -10.15 0.44
C ALA A 24 -6.02 -10.69 1.87
N ILE A 25 -5.59 -9.85 2.82
CA ILE A 25 -5.54 -10.23 4.24
C ILE A 25 -6.95 -10.50 4.79
N ALA A 26 -7.95 -9.69 4.44
CA ALA A 26 -9.32 -9.89 4.89
C ALA A 26 -9.96 -11.16 4.30
N GLU A 27 -9.65 -11.49 3.04
CA GLU A 27 -10.06 -12.75 2.41
C GLU A 27 -9.42 -13.94 3.12
N TYR A 28 -8.11 -13.89 3.37
CA TYR A 28 -7.40 -14.92 4.12
C TYR A 28 -7.94 -15.09 5.55
N GLU A 29 -8.24 -13.99 6.25
CA GLU A 29 -8.89 -14.03 7.56
C GLU A 29 -10.24 -14.77 7.48
N SER A 30 -11.05 -14.48 6.47
CA SER A 30 -12.33 -15.14 6.26
C SER A 30 -12.16 -16.64 5.99
N GLU A 31 -11.22 -17.03 5.13
CA GLU A 31 -10.94 -18.43 4.78
C GLU A 31 -10.46 -19.25 5.98
N LYS A 32 -9.64 -18.65 6.85
CA LYS A 32 -9.14 -19.28 8.07
C LYS A 32 -10.08 -19.11 9.27
N ALA A 33 -11.28 -18.55 9.06
CA ALA A 33 -12.27 -18.25 10.09
C ALA A 33 -11.69 -17.41 11.26
N LEU A 34 -10.77 -16.50 10.94
CA LEU A 34 -10.20 -15.55 11.88
C LEU A 34 -11.16 -14.39 12.14
N PRO A 35 -11.07 -13.75 13.33
CA PRO A 35 -11.76 -12.49 13.56
C PRO A 35 -11.36 -11.44 12.51
N LYS A 36 -12.32 -10.64 12.07
CA LYS A 36 -12.06 -9.53 11.14
C LYS A 36 -10.98 -8.60 11.69
N ASP A 37 -10.03 -8.21 10.85
CA ASP A 37 -8.87 -7.37 11.13
C ASP A 37 -7.82 -8.02 12.06
N TYR A 38 -7.91 -9.31 12.39
CA TYR A 38 -6.99 -9.97 13.33
C TYR A 38 -5.52 -9.88 12.89
N LEU A 39 -5.23 -10.24 11.65
CA LEU A 39 -3.88 -10.18 11.09
C LEU A 39 -3.46 -8.73 10.86
N ASN A 40 -4.36 -7.87 10.41
CA ASN A 40 -4.09 -6.43 10.26
C ASN A 40 -3.69 -5.77 11.58
N VAL A 41 -4.37 -6.12 12.67
CA VAL A 41 -4.00 -5.67 14.02
C VAL A 41 -2.63 -6.21 14.41
N SER A 42 -2.31 -7.48 14.12
CA SER A 42 -0.98 -8.04 14.39
C SER A 42 0.12 -7.29 13.62
N ILE A 43 -0.04 -7.10 12.32
CA ILE A 43 0.92 -6.39 11.44
C ILE A 43 1.17 -4.97 11.94
N THR A 44 0.10 -4.23 12.23
CA THR A 44 0.21 -2.82 12.64
C THR A 44 0.74 -2.65 14.06
N SER A 45 0.47 -3.60 14.96
CA SER A 45 0.91 -3.52 16.37
C SER A 45 2.40 -3.78 16.57
N ARG A 46 3.06 -4.45 15.61
CA ARG A 46 4.51 -4.66 15.61
C ARG A 46 5.31 -3.37 15.37
N GLY A 47 4.68 -2.35 14.79
CA GLY A 47 5.33 -1.06 14.54
C GLY A 47 6.52 -1.18 13.58
N LEU A 48 7.54 -0.35 13.79
CA LEU A 48 8.69 -0.24 12.87
C LEU A 48 9.52 -1.52 12.78
N ASP A 49 9.44 -2.40 13.78
CA ASP A 49 10.25 -3.61 13.88
C ASP A 49 9.59 -4.84 13.23
N GLY A 50 8.35 -4.73 12.74
CA GLY A 50 7.66 -5.81 12.04
C GLY A 50 8.30 -6.17 10.70
N ALA A 51 8.15 -7.42 10.29
CA ALA A 51 8.74 -7.93 9.05
C ALA A 51 8.25 -7.15 7.81
N MET A 52 6.97 -6.79 7.76
CA MET A 52 6.41 -5.94 6.69
C MET A 52 7.13 -4.59 6.63
N GLN A 53 7.24 -3.90 7.76
CA GLN A 53 7.85 -2.56 7.80
C GLN A 53 9.35 -2.60 7.49
N LYS A 54 10.06 -3.65 7.90
CA LYS A 54 11.47 -3.86 7.54
C LYS A 54 11.64 -4.15 6.06
N PHE A 55 10.76 -4.97 5.49
CA PHE A 55 10.76 -5.29 4.08
C PHE A 55 10.44 -4.06 3.21
N GLU A 56 9.45 -3.25 3.59
CA GLU A 56 9.12 -1.96 2.93
C GLU A 56 10.27 -0.93 2.98
N ARG A 57 11.17 -1.05 3.97
CA ARG A 57 12.40 -0.23 4.07
C ARG A 57 13.63 -0.84 3.38
N GLY A 58 13.50 -2.02 2.77
CA GLY A 58 14.62 -2.72 2.14
C GLY A 58 15.60 -3.35 3.13
N GLU A 59 15.22 -3.52 4.40
CA GLU A 59 16.05 -4.13 5.45
C GLU A 59 16.01 -5.67 5.44
N LEU A 60 15.00 -6.26 4.77
CA LEU A 60 14.85 -7.70 4.62
C LEU A 60 14.89 -8.11 3.14
N SER A 61 15.50 -9.27 2.87
CA SER A 61 15.33 -9.95 1.58
C SER A 61 13.94 -10.56 1.48
N LEU A 62 13.46 -10.82 0.26
CA LEU A 62 12.14 -11.41 0.04
C LEU A 62 11.95 -12.76 0.78
N PHE A 63 12.94 -13.65 0.71
CA PHE A 63 12.85 -14.95 1.39
C PHE A 63 12.87 -14.80 2.91
N SER A 64 13.73 -13.92 3.44
CA SER A 64 13.76 -13.61 4.87
C SER A 64 12.45 -12.95 5.34
N PHE A 65 11.86 -12.11 4.49
CA PHE A 65 10.55 -11.52 4.75
C PHE A 65 9.49 -12.60 4.86
N TYR A 66 9.40 -13.57 3.93
CA TYR A 66 8.41 -14.64 4.04
C TYR A 66 8.57 -15.45 5.32
N GLU A 67 9.79 -15.83 5.70
CA GLU A 67 10.04 -16.57 6.94
C GLU A 67 9.63 -15.77 8.18
N ASP A 68 10.02 -14.50 8.24
CA ASP A 68 9.73 -13.62 9.37
C ASP A 68 8.25 -13.28 9.46
N PHE A 69 7.63 -12.96 8.33
CA PHE A 69 6.22 -12.60 8.24
C PHE A 69 5.30 -13.78 8.57
N SER A 70 5.60 -14.98 8.06
CA SER A 70 4.86 -16.21 8.41
C SER A 70 4.88 -16.46 9.92
N ARG A 71 6.07 -16.35 10.52
CA ARG A 71 6.27 -16.52 11.95
C ARG A 71 5.52 -15.46 12.76
N GLU A 72 5.59 -14.21 12.33
CA GLU A 72 4.94 -13.07 12.98
C GLU A 72 3.41 -13.14 12.93
N LEU A 73 2.83 -13.61 11.82
CA LEU A 73 1.39 -13.80 11.67
C LEU A 73 0.87 -15.04 12.40
N SER A 74 1.72 -16.04 12.61
CA SER A 74 1.38 -17.27 13.36
C SER A 74 1.45 -17.09 14.89
N ASP A 75 1.96 -15.94 15.37
CA ASP A 75 2.10 -15.62 16.79
C ASP A 75 0.74 -15.28 17.44
N THR A 76 0.04 -16.32 17.91
CA THR A 76 -1.24 -16.15 18.60
C THR A 76 -1.11 -15.53 19.99
N GLU A 77 0.07 -15.56 20.62
CA GLU A 77 0.26 -14.97 21.95
C GLU A 77 0.16 -13.44 21.88
N ASN A 78 1.01 -12.82 21.06
CA ASN A 78 0.95 -11.37 20.88
C ASN A 78 -0.26 -10.95 20.05
N GLY A 79 -0.60 -11.72 19.00
CA GLY A 79 -1.76 -11.45 18.15
C GLY A 79 -3.06 -11.36 18.96
N ASN A 80 -3.30 -12.31 19.87
CA ASN A 80 -4.50 -12.29 20.71
C ASN A 80 -4.49 -11.11 21.68
N LYS A 81 -3.35 -10.80 22.29
CA LYS A 81 -3.21 -9.67 23.21
C LYS A 81 -3.57 -8.35 22.50
N TRP A 82 -2.96 -8.08 21.36
CA TRP A 82 -3.22 -6.86 20.60
C TRP A 82 -4.65 -6.78 20.08
N TYR A 83 -5.23 -7.92 19.67
CA TYR A 83 -6.61 -7.94 19.22
C TYR A 83 -7.60 -7.65 20.37
N MET A 84 -7.37 -8.18 21.57
CA MET A 84 -8.17 -7.83 22.75
C MET A 84 -8.09 -6.33 23.07
N GLU A 85 -6.88 -5.74 23.00
CA GLU A 85 -6.68 -4.30 23.18
C GLU A 85 -7.39 -3.48 22.08
N TYR A 86 -7.35 -3.94 20.83
CA TYR A 86 -8.10 -3.36 19.72
C TYR A 86 -9.61 -3.39 19.98
N CYS A 87 -10.16 -4.53 20.39
CA CYS A 87 -11.57 -4.67 20.73
C CYS A 87 -11.99 -3.72 21.85
N ALA A 88 -11.19 -3.64 22.92
CA ALA A 88 -11.43 -2.74 24.04
C ALA A 88 -11.41 -1.26 23.61
N ARG A 89 -10.42 -0.86 22.80
CA ARG A 89 -10.29 0.51 22.27
C ARG A 89 -11.43 0.89 21.34
N LYS A 90 -11.88 -0.03 20.50
CA LYS A 90 -13.02 0.16 19.58
C LYS A 90 -14.38 -0.03 20.24
N ARG A 91 -14.41 -0.50 21.50
CA ARG A 91 -15.62 -0.86 22.26
C ARG A 91 -16.50 -1.87 21.51
N ILE A 92 -15.86 -2.86 20.89
CA ILE A 92 -16.52 -3.98 20.22
C ILE A 92 -16.36 -5.25 21.05
N GLY A 93 -17.31 -6.18 20.90
CA GLY A 93 -17.21 -7.49 21.55
C GLY A 93 -15.99 -8.26 21.02
N CYS A 94 -15.18 -8.82 21.92
CA CYS A 94 -14.06 -9.67 21.54
C CYS A 94 -14.59 -11.09 21.25
N PRO A 95 -14.46 -11.61 20.02
CA PRO A 95 -14.84 -12.98 19.70
C PRO A 95 -13.84 -14.00 20.29
N SER A 96 -14.12 -15.29 20.09
CA SER A 96 -13.15 -16.35 20.36
C SER A 96 -11.92 -16.18 19.47
N LEU A 97 -10.74 -16.20 20.08
CA LEU A 97 -9.47 -15.98 19.39
C LEU A 97 -8.76 -17.31 19.12
N PRO A 98 -7.92 -17.41 18.07
CA PRO A 98 -7.23 -18.65 17.73
C PRO A 98 -6.26 -19.06 18.85
N VAL A 99 -6.27 -20.34 19.21
CA VAL A 99 -5.29 -20.92 20.14
C VAL A 99 -3.99 -21.24 19.42
N LYS A 100 -4.12 -21.79 18.20
CA LYS A 100 -3.01 -22.07 17.29
C LYS A 100 -3.38 -21.50 15.93
N LEU A 101 -2.40 -20.91 15.26
CA LEU A 101 -2.51 -20.41 13.91
C LEU A 101 -1.22 -20.74 13.18
N GLU A 102 -1.34 -21.21 11.94
CA GLU A 102 -0.22 -21.34 11.01
C GLU A 102 -0.58 -20.52 9.78
N VAL A 103 0.16 -19.46 9.57
CA VAL A 103 0.05 -18.60 8.40
C VAL A 103 1.29 -18.81 7.54
N ASP A 104 1.07 -19.19 6.29
CA ASP A 104 2.11 -19.12 5.27
C ASP A 104 2.09 -17.70 4.69
N GLY A 105 3.10 -16.90 5.05
CA GLY A 105 3.29 -15.54 4.56
C GLY A 105 3.61 -15.46 3.07
N ARG A 106 3.75 -16.60 2.39
CA ARG A 106 3.82 -16.71 0.93
C ARG A 106 2.46 -16.97 0.29
N GLU A 107 1.52 -17.61 1.01
CA GLU A 107 0.17 -17.85 0.50
C GLU A 107 -0.69 -16.57 0.56
N HIS A 108 -1.49 -16.34 -0.48
CA HIS A 108 -2.54 -15.31 -0.58
C HIS A 108 -2.14 -13.83 -0.51
N ILE A 109 -0.92 -13.47 -0.10
CA ILE A 109 -0.44 -12.07 -0.14
C ILE A 109 0.01 -11.67 -1.56
N THR A 110 0.15 -12.65 -2.46
CA THR A 110 0.65 -12.47 -3.83
C THR A 110 -0.37 -12.81 -4.92
N ASP A 111 -1.49 -13.49 -4.61
CA ASP A 111 -2.56 -13.74 -5.59
C ASP A 111 -3.29 -12.45 -6.02
N HIS A 112 -3.14 -11.38 -5.23
CA HIS A 112 -3.24 -10.00 -5.67
C HIS A 112 -1.95 -9.32 -5.25
N PRO A 113 -1.03 -8.97 -6.18
CA PRO A 113 0.31 -8.55 -5.81
C PRO A 113 0.25 -7.37 -4.85
N SER A 114 0.60 -7.60 -3.58
CA SER A 114 0.76 -6.52 -2.62
C SER A 114 1.90 -5.60 -3.08
N PRO A 115 1.81 -4.28 -2.88
CA PRO A 115 2.86 -3.34 -3.26
C PRO A 115 4.21 -3.62 -2.61
N ALA A 116 4.24 -4.28 -1.44
CA ALA A 116 5.49 -4.74 -0.82
C ALA A 116 6.26 -5.69 -1.75
N SER A 117 5.55 -6.51 -2.53
CA SER A 117 6.15 -7.36 -3.57
C SER A 117 6.49 -6.58 -4.85
N LEU A 118 5.90 -5.39 -5.05
CA LEU A 118 6.12 -4.50 -6.20
C LEU A 118 7.26 -3.49 -5.99
N THR A 119 7.66 -3.24 -4.74
CA THR A 119 8.70 -2.26 -4.36
C THR A 119 10.10 -2.86 -4.25
N ALA A 120 10.25 -4.15 -3.95
CA ALA A 120 11.53 -4.72 -3.54
C ALA A 120 12.62 -4.97 -4.62
N VAL A 121 12.51 -4.46 -5.86
CA VAL A 121 13.54 -4.76 -6.89
C VAL A 121 13.87 -3.55 -7.77
N GLN A 122 14.79 -2.71 -7.30
CA GLN A 122 15.51 -1.77 -8.18
C GLN A 122 17.04 -1.95 -8.26
N HIS A 123 17.67 -2.94 -7.60
CA HIS A 123 19.02 -3.40 -7.97
C HIS A 123 19.23 -4.89 -7.62
N PRO A 124 20.12 -5.62 -8.32
CA PRO A 124 19.96 -7.05 -8.56
C PRO A 124 20.34 -7.90 -7.34
N MET A 125 19.45 -7.98 -6.36
CA MET A 125 19.26 -9.28 -5.74
C MET A 125 18.61 -10.15 -6.80
N GLN A 126 19.28 -11.25 -7.15
CA GLN A 126 18.78 -12.24 -8.09
C GLN A 126 17.52 -12.88 -7.51
N VAL A 127 16.38 -12.20 -7.67
CA VAL A 127 15.06 -12.80 -7.47
C VAL A 127 14.93 -13.84 -8.58
N PRO A 128 14.82 -15.14 -8.26
CA PRO A 128 14.77 -16.19 -9.27
C PRO A 128 13.61 -15.96 -10.23
N ASP A 129 13.77 -16.30 -11.52
CA ASP A 129 12.71 -16.15 -12.54
C ASP A 129 11.40 -16.85 -12.16
N THR A 130 11.48 -17.92 -11.37
CA THR A 130 10.31 -18.62 -10.82
C THR A 130 9.53 -17.77 -9.84
N GLU A 131 10.21 -16.89 -9.10
CA GLU A 131 9.58 -15.98 -8.15
C GLU A 131 9.00 -14.77 -8.89
N LEU A 132 9.67 -14.27 -9.93
CA LEU A 132 9.10 -13.26 -10.84
C LEU A 132 7.82 -13.76 -11.52
N ARG A 133 7.75 -15.07 -11.84
CA ARG A 133 6.53 -15.74 -12.31
C ARG A 133 5.44 -15.78 -11.26
N PHE A 134 5.82 -16.14 -10.05
CA PHE A 134 4.92 -16.27 -8.91
C PHE A 134 4.31 -14.93 -8.48
N LEU A 135 5.07 -13.82 -8.58
CA LEU A 135 4.63 -12.46 -8.24
C LEU A 135 3.82 -11.76 -9.35
N GLY A 136 3.52 -12.43 -10.46
CA GLY A 136 2.76 -11.85 -11.57
C GLY A 136 3.55 -10.86 -12.45
N TRP A 137 4.88 -10.83 -12.36
CA TRP A 137 5.73 -9.89 -13.13
C TRP A 137 6.02 -10.35 -14.58
N GLN A 138 5.33 -11.39 -15.05
CA GLN A 138 5.43 -11.87 -16.44
C GLN A 138 4.52 -11.08 -17.38
N ASP A 139 3.48 -10.44 -16.84
CA ASP A 139 2.39 -9.90 -17.64
C ASP A 139 2.67 -8.46 -18.07
N LYS A 140 2.43 -8.19 -19.35
CA LYS A 140 2.70 -6.88 -19.98
C LYS A 140 1.93 -5.72 -19.31
N ALA A 141 0.90 -6.01 -18.52
CA ALA A 141 0.13 -5.02 -17.76
C ALA A 141 0.98 -4.21 -16.76
N THR A 142 1.93 -4.85 -16.06
CA THR A 142 2.84 -4.16 -15.12
C THR A 142 3.88 -3.30 -15.87
N PHE A 143 4.24 -3.70 -17.09
CA PHE A 143 5.03 -2.88 -18.02
C PHE A 143 4.28 -1.63 -18.49
N HIS A 144 2.95 -1.70 -18.63
CA HIS A 144 2.14 -0.53 -18.99
C HIS A 144 2.01 0.46 -17.84
N LEU A 145 1.85 0.00 -16.60
CA LEU A 145 1.80 0.88 -15.42
C LEU A 145 3.04 1.76 -15.30
N ARG A 146 4.24 1.20 -15.51
CA ARG A 146 5.47 2.02 -15.51
C ARG A 146 5.50 3.09 -16.60
N ALA A 147 4.85 2.85 -17.74
CA ALA A 147 4.77 3.81 -18.82
C ALA A 147 3.78 4.97 -18.52
N LEU A 148 2.88 4.81 -17.55
CA LEU A 148 1.88 5.83 -17.18
C LEU A 148 2.44 6.94 -16.28
N PHE A 149 3.57 6.74 -15.63
CA PHE A 149 4.16 7.71 -14.70
C PHE A 149 5.53 8.19 -15.20
N ASP A 150 5.91 9.41 -14.82
CA ASP A 150 7.21 9.99 -15.16
C ASP A 150 8.35 9.46 -14.28
N ASP A 151 8.03 9.00 -13.07
CA ASP A 151 9.00 8.43 -12.14
C ASP A 151 8.32 7.40 -11.21
N PHE A 152 9.14 6.51 -10.64
CA PHE A 152 8.76 5.53 -9.63
C PHE A 152 9.70 5.66 -8.44
N CYS A 153 9.17 6.02 -7.28
CA CYS A 153 9.93 6.14 -6.05
C CYS A 153 9.61 4.96 -5.13
N ASP A 154 10.64 4.24 -4.71
CA ASP A 154 10.55 3.24 -3.65
C ASP A 154 10.63 3.94 -2.28
N SER A 155 9.81 3.52 -1.32
CA SER A 155 9.90 3.97 0.08
C SER A 155 11.25 3.64 0.72
N SER A 156 11.96 2.62 0.23
CA SER A 156 13.29 2.24 0.68
C SER A 156 14.39 3.23 0.24
N GLU A 157 14.14 3.99 -0.83
CA GLU A 157 15.08 4.99 -1.35
C GLU A 157 14.74 6.39 -0.82
N LEU A 158 15.37 6.77 0.28
CA LEU A 158 15.25 8.11 0.88
C LEU A 158 15.71 9.21 -0.10
N GLY A 159 14.76 9.96 -0.66
CA GLY A 159 15.04 11.26 -1.28
C GLY A 159 13.94 11.78 -2.19
N MET A 160 13.66 13.08 -2.11
CA MET A 160 12.86 13.79 -3.13
C MET A 160 13.58 13.71 -4.47
N ARG A 161 13.22 12.72 -5.28
CA ARG A 161 13.63 12.67 -6.69
C ARG A 161 12.85 13.75 -7.45
N ASN A 162 13.52 14.39 -8.41
CA ASN A 162 13.01 15.43 -9.31
C ASN A 162 12.96 16.88 -8.78
N GLY A 163 13.49 17.18 -7.59
CA GLY A 163 13.65 18.57 -7.13
C GLY A 163 12.34 19.33 -6.87
N ILE A 164 11.23 18.61 -6.78
CA ILE A 164 9.91 19.14 -6.44
C ILE A 164 9.86 19.42 -4.94
N ARG A 165 9.43 20.63 -4.56
CA ARG A 165 9.22 20.95 -3.14
C ARG A 165 7.95 20.25 -2.65
N PRO A 166 7.87 19.84 -1.37
CA PRO A 166 6.68 19.15 -0.88
C PRO A 166 5.41 19.99 -1.05
N GLY A 167 5.48 21.31 -0.83
CA GLY A 167 4.35 22.22 -1.10
C GLY A 167 3.98 22.43 -2.57
N GLU A 168 4.67 21.78 -3.52
CA GLU A 168 4.32 21.76 -4.95
C GLU A 168 3.79 20.39 -5.40
N ALA A 169 3.54 19.47 -4.45
CA ALA A 169 3.06 18.13 -4.73
C ALA A 169 1.72 17.86 -4.03
N VAL A 170 0.88 17.05 -4.68
CA VAL A 170 -0.29 16.44 -4.06
C VAL A 170 -0.07 14.93 -3.96
N PHE A 171 -0.32 14.36 -2.77
CA PHE A 171 -0.17 12.94 -2.49
C PHE A 171 -1.54 12.25 -2.28
N LEU A 172 -1.76 11.14 -2.98
CA LEU A 172 -2.96 10.33 -2.90
C LEU A 172 -2.64 8.97 -2.27
N ASP A 173 -3.35 8.61 -1.21
CA ASP A 173 -3.11 7.38 -0.42
C ASP A 173 -4.42 6.93 0.25
N ASP A 174 -4.62 5.62 0.46
CA ASP A 174 -5.77 5.07 1.18
C ASP A 174 -5.55 5.01 2.70
N ILE A 175 -4.31 5.14 3.16
CA ILE A 175 -3.88 5.07 4.56
C ILE A 175 -3.70 6.48 5.15
N GLY A 176 -4.53 6.82 6.14
CA GLY A 176 -4.51 8.13 6.79
C GLY A 176 -3.20 8.51 7.50
N MET A 177 -2.38 7.53 7.91
CA MET A 177 -1.08 7.79 8.55
C MET A 177 -0.06 8.33 7.54
N ASN A 178 0.00 7.78 6.33
CA ASN A 178 0.88 8.26 5.26
C ASN A 178 0.48 9.68 4.85
N LEU A 179 -0.82 9.94 4.71
CA LEU A 179 -1.34 11.29 4.45
C LEU A 179 -0.97 12.29 5.56
N LYS A 180 -0.98 11.86 6.83
CA LYS A 180 -0.56 12.71 7.95
C LYS A 180 0.92 13.06 7.86
N ALA A 181 1.78 12.10 7.48
CA ALA A 181 3.20 12.33 7.27
C ALA A 181 3.44 13.31 6.10
N ALA A 182 2.78 13.09 4.95
CA ALA A 182 2.88 13.95 3.77
C ALA A 182 2.43 15.40 4.06
N ARG A 183 1.31 15.59 4.78
CA ARG A 183 0.88 16.92 5.27
C ARG A 183 1.93 17.55 6.17
N GLY A 184 2.57 16.76 7.05
CA GLY A 184 3.65 17.23 7.92
C GLY A 184 4.87 17.75 7.15
N LEU A 185 5.13 17.22 5.96
CA LEU A 185 6.17 17.71 5.05
C LEU A 185 5.72 18.94 4.23
N GLY A 186 4.43 19.28 4.26
CA GLY A 186 3.85 20.42 3.54
C GLY A 186 3.17 20.07 2.22
N MET A 187 2.99 18.78 1.91
CA MET A 187 2.27 18.35 0.71
C MET A 187 0.77 18.57 0.84
N GLU A 188 0.12 18.86 -0.28
CA GLU A 188 -1.32 18.67 -0.39
C GLU A 188 -1.63 17.17 -0.38
N THR A 189 -2.82 16.79 0.08
CA THR A 189 -3.17 15.35 0.21
C THR A 189 -4.62 15.10 -0.15
N ILE A 190 -4.90 13.94 -0.74
CA ILE A 190 -6.25 13.42 -0.98
C ILE A 190 -6.31 12.02 -0.38
N HIS A 191 -7.35 11.76 0.41
CA HIS A 191 -7.61 10.42 0.92
C HIS A 191 -8.44 9.64 -0.10
N VAL A 192 -8.01 8.42 -0.41
CA VAL A 192 -8.70 7.52 -1.34
C VAL A 192 -9.33 6.38 -0.55
N PRO A 193 -10.59 6.51 -0.07
CA PRO A 193 -11.24 5.41 0.61
C PRO A 193 -11.51 4.26 -0.37
N ILE A 194 -11.52 3.01 0.13
CA ILE A 194 -11.85 1.83 -0.67
C ILE A 194 -13.22 2.04 -1.35
N GLY A 195 -13.24 1.92 -2.68
CA GLY A 195 -14.44 2.14 -3.50
C GLY A 195 -14.80 3.62 -3.75
N GLY A 196 -14.03 4.58 -3.23
CA GLY A 196 -14.24 6.02 -3.40
C GLY A 196 -13.31 6.68 -4.42
N THR A 197 -12.77 5.91 -5.37
CA THR A 197 -11.83 6.40 -6.39
C THR A 197 -12.39 7.61 -7.15
N LEU A 198 -13.66 7.58 -7.56
CA LEU A 198 -14.27 8.68 -8.32
C LEU A 198 -14.27 10.00 -7.51
N ASP A 199 -14.55 9.94 -6.22
CA ASP A 199 -14.57 11.13 -5.38
C ASP A 199 -13.16 11.67 -5.12
N ALA A 200 -12.15 10.78 -5.04
CA ALA A 200 -10.75 11.19 -4.97
C ALA A 200 -10.29 11.86 -6.28
N VAL A 201 -10.68 11.32 -7.44
CA VAL A 201 -10.37 11.91 -8.75
C VAL A 201 -11.07 13.27 -8.93
N LYS A 202 -12.32 13.43 -8.49
CA LYS A 202 -13.01 14.75 -8.48
C LYS A 202 -12.30 15.78 -7.62
N GLN A 203 -11.75 15.38 -6.48
CA GLN A 203 -10.95 16.27 -5.64
C GLN A 203 -9.65 16.68 -6.34
N LEU A 204 -9.01 15.74 -7.04
CA LEU A 204 -7.81 16.02 -7.83
C LEU A 204 -8.12 16.96 -9.00
N GLU A 205 -9.17 16.70 -9.78
CA GLU A 205 -9.71 17.58 -10.83
C GLU A 205 -9.91 19.00 -10.32
N GLY A 206 -10.56 19.15 -9.15
CA GLY A 206 -10.78 20.46 -8.53
C GLY A 206 -9.49 21.18 -8.09
N LYS A 207 -8.41 20.45 -7.80
CA LYS A 207 -7.09 21.02 -7.49
C LYS A 207 -6.32 21.37 -8.76
N LEU A 208 -6.33 20.52 -9.77
CA LEU A 208 -5.62 20.78 -11.03
C LEU A 208 -6.33 21.84 -11.88
N GLY A 209 -7.66 21.95 -11.76
CA GLY A 209 -8.47 22.75 -12.67
C GLY A 209 -8.55 22.15 -14.07
N ILE A 210 -8.36 20.83 -14.19
CA ILE A 210 -8.38 20.05 -15.42
C ILE A 210 -9.45 18.97 -15.25
N ASP A 211 -10.29 18.77 -16.27
CA ASP A 211 -11.32 17.71 -16.27
C ASP A 211 -10.65 16.32 -16.31
N LEU A 212 -10.94 15.50 -15.30
CA LEU A 212 -10.44 14.13 -15.18
C LEU A 212 -11.57 13.10 -15.16
N THR A 213 -12.83 13.53 -15.12
CA THR A 213 -13.97 12.65 -14.79
C THR A 213 -15.05 12.60 -15.85
N SER A 214 -15.04 13.50 -16.84
CA SER A 214 -15.96 13.41 -17.96
C SER A 214 -15.47 12.42 -19.04
N ASP A 215 -16.42 11.87 -19.81
CA ASP A 215 -16.12 11.02 -20.97
C ASP A 215 -15.55 11.83 -22.16
N HIS A 216 -15.35 13.14 -22.01
CA HIS A 216 -14.78 13.99 -23.04
C HIS A 216 -13.26 14.02 -22.90
N TYR A 217 -12.59 13.12 -23.60
CA TYR A 217 -11.13 13.17 -23.74
C TYR A 217 -10.72 14.39 -24.58
N ASP A 218 -10.37 15.49 -23.91
CA ASP A 218 -9.76 16.65 -24.57
C ASP A 218 -8.30 16.35 -24.86
N SER A 219 -7.99 16.08 -26.14
CA SER A 219 -6.62 15.82 -26.63
C SER A 219 -5.62 16.95 -26.38
N SER A 220 -6.07 18.14 -25.96
CA SER A 220 -5.20 19.24 -25.54
C SER A 220 -4.73 19.14 -24.09
N THR A 221 -5.33 18.24 -23.29
CA THR A 221 -4.90 17.95 -21.93
C THR A 221 -3.60 17.14 -21.98
N PRO A 222 -2.48 17.66 -21.44
CA PRO A 222 -1.21 16.95 -21.52
C PRO A 222 -1.31 15.66 -20.70
N ALA A 223 -0.87 14.54 -21.29
CA ALA A 223 -0.91 13.22 -20.65
C ALA A 223 0.00 13.11 -19.41
N LYS A 224 0.90 14.08 -19.23
CA LYS A 224 1.93 14.19 -18.18
C LYS A 224 2.06 15.67 -17.81
N LEU A 225 2.15 15.98 -16.52
CA LEU A 225 2.36 17.35 -16.02
C LEU A 225 3.82 17.78 -16.16
#